data_AF-A0A9E2GHM8-F1
#
_entry.id   AF-A0A9E2GHM8-F1
#
_cell.length_a   1.000
_cell.length_b   1.000
_cell.length_c   1.000
_cell.angle_alpha   90.00
_cell.angle_beta   90.00
_cell.angle_gamma   90.00
#
_symmetry.space_group_name_H-M   'P 1'
#
loop_
_entity.id
_entity.type
_entity.pdbx_description
1 polymer ?
#
loop_
_entity_poly.entity_id
_entity_poly.type
_entity_poly.pdbx_seq_one_letter_code
_entity_poly.pdbx_strand_id
1 'polypeptide(L)'
;MEQSAKEFDVLTCPLCGSRESLVIRWIPEIDHSVHENTIVGCKKCDKYFSEKEDRHAIAAWNHFSIQQSDKVLRNERHLELYQLLYAHSEAEKKAASLWTKINDYLEKNITPACPLKGGDVFEIKGMPGQVWSVKGVRSVYGWNTGPFWIIDSVNVQKNGRLGDKHHEFWERDKAKLRPLKPFWRPTRWNQVIPGEDCLYSSQLGQILDVDHSKRIAKVKLNGKTVRVTTLVKMSVPIHRFEVT
;
A
#
# COMPACT_ATOMS: atom_id res chain seq x y z
N MET A 1 25.55 8.62 -11.34
CA MET A 1 26.20 8.68 -12.65
C MET A 1 26.08 10.11 -13.12
N GLU A 2 27.20 10.80 -13.38
CA GLU A 2 27.23 12.18 -13.91
C GLU A 2 27.45 12.13 -15.43
N GLN A 3 26.63 12.83 -16.18
CA GLN A 3 26.79 13.02 -17.63
C GLN A 3 26.72 14.49 -18.01
N SER A 4 27.28 14.83 -19.17
CA SER A 4 27.09 16.16 -19.74
C SER A 4 25.62 16.36 -20.11
N ALA A 5 25.03 17.47 -19.67
CA ALA A 5 23.67 17.84 -20.05
C ALA A 5 23.60 18.47 -21.47
N LYS A 6 24.72 18.51 -22.21
CA LYS A 6 24.80 19.13 -23.54
C LYS A 6 23.86 18.47 -24.55
N GLU A 7 23.69 17.16 -24.44
CA GLU A 7 22.84 16.31 -25.30
C GLU A 7 21.35 16.34 -24.91
N PHE A 8 21.02 17.02 -23.82
CA PHE A 8 19.65 17.20 -23.36
C PHE A 8 19.16 18.59 -23.77
N ASP A 9 17.84 18.80 -23.77
CA ASP A 9 17.18 20.09 -24.03
C ASP A 9 17.34 21.06 -22.84
N VAL A 10 18.58 21.29 -22.40
CA VAL A 10 18.97 22.07 -21.23
C VAL A 10 19.60 23.39 -21.69
N LEU A 11 19.06 24.50 -21.21
CA LEU A 11 19.53 25.84 -21.54
C LEU A 11 20.92 26.11 -20.94
N THR A 12 21.71 26.91 -21.65
CA THR A 12 23.04 27.37 -21.22
C THR A 12 22.99 28.00 -19.83
N CYS A 13 24.02 27.79 -19.01
CA CYS A 13 24.08 28.40 -17.69
C CYS A 13 23.95 29.92 -17.75
N PRO A 14 22.95 30.53 -17.10
CA PRO A 14 22.72 31.98 -17.17
C PRO A 14 23.80 32.77 -16.41
N LEU A 15 24.50 32.13 -15.46
CA LEU A 15 25.47 32.78 -14.59
C LEU A 15 26.87 32.87 -15.20
N CYS A 16 27.30 31.85 -15.95
CA CYS A 16 28.65 31.78 -16.53
C CYS A 16 28.69 31.58 -18.04
N GLY A 17 27.53 31.49 -18.70
CA GLY A 17 27.42 31.28 -20.15
C GLY A 17 27.92 29.91 -20.63
N SER A 18 28.30 29.00 -19.73
CA SER A 18 28.86 27.70 -20.08
C SER A 18 27.77 26.68 -20.35
N ARG A 19 27.81 26.06 -21.54
CA ARG A 19 27.03 24.85 -21.85
C ARG A 19 27.79 23.56 -21.48
N GLU A 20 29.12 23.59 -21.52
CA GLU A 20 29.97 22.42 -21.24
C GLU A 20 30.01 22.07 -19.75
N SER A 21 29.79 23.07 -18.89
CA SER A 21 29.75 22.86 -17.43
C SER A 21 28.38 22.37 -16.95
N LEU A 22 27.41 22.17 -17.84
CA LEU A 22 26.10 21.63 -17.49
C LEU A 22 26.16 20.12 -17.35
N VAL A 23 25.59 19.62 -16.27
CA VAL A 23 25.57 18.21 -15.93
C VAL A 23 24.17 17.76 -15.53
N ILE A 24 23.91 16.49 -15.80
CA ILE A 24 22.78 15.73 -15.26
C ILE A 24 23.34 14.58 -14.41
N ARG A 25 22.75 14.32 -13.24
CA ARG A 25 23.15 13.26 -12.32
C ARG A 25 21.94 12.46 -11.87
N TRP A 26 22.03 11.13 -11.88
CA TRP A 26 21.00 10.23 -11.35
C TRP A 26 21.43 9.61 -10.02
N ILE A 27 20.52 9.61 -9.05
CA ILE A 27 20.72 9.13 -7.67
C ILE A 27 19.58 8.15 -7.30
N PRO A 28 19.87 6.93 -6.82
CA PRO A 28 21.19 6.31 -6.76
C PRO A 28 21.77 6.06 -8.16
N GLU A 29 23.10 5.88 -8.24
CA GLU A 29 23.83 5.77 -9.50
C GLU A 29 23.70 4.38 -10.16
N ILE A 30 22.46 3.92 -10.40
CA ILE A 30 22.18 2.56 -10.89
C ILE A 30 22.01 2.55 -12.41
N ASP A 31 20.98 3.22 -12.93
CA ASP A 31 20.68 3.35 -14.36
C ASP A 31 19.73 4.54 -14.59
N HIS A 32 19.71 5.12 -15.80
CA HIS A 32 18.79 6.19 -16.22
C HIS A 32 17.31 5.75 -16.21
N SER A 33 17.04 4.44 -16.18
CA SER A 33 15.67 3.90 -16.10
C SER A 33 15.21 3.58 -14.67
N VAL A 34 16.12 3.60 -13.68
CA VAL A 34 15.86 3.17 -12.29
C VAL A 34 16.61 4.05 -11.30
N HIS A 35 16.24 5.32 -11.22
CA HIS A 35 16.77 6.27 -10.24
C HIS A 35 15.65 6.88 -9.38
N GLU A 36 15.98 7.26 -8.14
CA GLU A 36 15.05 7.90 -7.21
C GLU A 36 14.94 9.40 -7.47
N ASN A 37 16.05 10.02 -7.89
CA ASN A 37 16.15 11.45 -8.16
C ASN A 37 17.14 11.74 -9.30
N THR A 38 16.91 12.87 -9.95
CA THR A 38 17.72 13.47 -10.98
C THR A 38 18.12 14.88 -10.57
N ILE A 39 19.39 15.21 -10.75
CA ILE A 39 19.95 16.54 -10.51
C ILE A 39 20.42 17.14 -11.82
N VAL A 40 19.94 18.33 -12.17
CA VAL A 40 20.43 19.10 -13.32
C VAL A 40 21.05 20.40 -12.83
N GLY A 41 22.24 20.75 -13.32
CA GLY A 41 22.91 21.95 -12.85
C GLY A 41 24.19 22.33 -13.58
N CYS A 42 24.81 23.42 -13.14
CA CYS A 42 26.11 23.87 -13.63
C CYS A 42 27.20 23.59 -12.59
N LYS A 43 28.14 22.72 -12.94
CA LYS A 43 29.30 22.37 -12.09
C LYS A 43 30.18 23.57 -11.77
N LYS A 44 30.35 24.49 -12.73
CA LYS A 44 31.21 25.68 -12.57
C LYS A 44 30.61 26.71 -11.61
N CYS A 45 29.27 26.80 -11.54
CA CYS A 45 28.56 27.78 -10.71
C CYS A 45 27.98 27.19 -9.43
N ASP A 46 28.20 25.88 -9.20
CA ASP A 46 27.68 25.13 -8.06
C ASP A 46 26.17 25.33 -7.83
N LYS A 47 25.41 25.39 -8.93
CA LYS A 47 23.96 25.60 -8.92
C LYS A 47 23.27 24.37 -9.50
N TYR A 48 22.42 23.73 -8.70
CA TYR A 48 21.75 22.49 -9.07
C TYR A 48 20.28 22.50 -8.65
N PHE A 49 19.45 21.76 -9.39
CA PHE A 49 18.06 21.50 -9.10
C PHE A 49 17.86 19.99 -9.06
N SER A 50 17.26 19.49 -8.00
CA SER A 50 17.04 18.06 -7.77
C SER A 50 15.55 17.77 -7.80
N GLU A 51 15.15 16.77 -8.59
CA GLU A 51 13.76 16.36 -8.76
C GLU A 51 13.67 14.83 -8.89
N LYS A 52 12.48 14.24 -8.74
CA LYS A 52 12.31 12.78 -8.84
C LYS A 52 12.48 12.23 -10.26
N GLU A 53 12.16 13.03 -11.27
CA GLU A 53 12.21 12.63 -12.68
C GLU A 53 13.00 13.65 -13.51
N ASP A 54 13.67 13.18 -14.57
CA ASP A 54 14.50 14.00 -15.46
C ASP A 54 13.77 15.21 -16.00
N ARG A 55 12.54 15.02 -16.49
CA ARG A 55 11.72 16.09 -17.07
C ARG A 55 11.47 17.24 -16.09
N HIS A 56 11.30 16.93 -14.80
CA HIS A 56 11.08 17.95 -13.77
C HIS A 56 12.37 18.70 -13.47
N ALA A 57 13.51 18.00 -13.36
CA ALA A 57 14.81 18.62 -13.11
C ALA A 57 15.24 19.53 -14.27
N ILE A 58 15.05 19.08 -15.51
CA ILE A 58 15.33 19.85 -16.73
C ILE A 58 14.42 21.08 -16.82
N ALA A 59 13.11 20.92 -16.57
CA ALA A 59 12.18 22.04 -16.59
C ALA A 59 12.53 23.11 -15.54
N ALA A 60 12.93 22.71 -14.33
CA ALA A 60 13.37 23.62 -13.28
C ALA A 60 14.63 24.39 -13.66
N TRP A 61 15.63 23.71 -14.23
CA TRP A 61 16.85 24.36 -14.71
C TRP A 61 16.58 25.37 -15.84
N ASN A 62 15.76 24.99 -16.83
CA ASN A 62 15.43 25.87 -17.95
C ASN A 62 14.66 27.09 -17.48
N HIS A 63 13.70 26.92 -16.57
CA HIS A 63 12.96 28.01 -15.96
C HIS A 63 13.89 28.99 -15.23
N PHE A 64 14.81 28.48 -14.40
CA PHE A 64 15.83 29.28 -13.74
C PHE A 64 16.70 30.05 -14.76
N SER A 65 17.16 29.37 -15.82
CA SER A 65 18.00 29.96 -16.86
C SER A 65 17.32 31.13 -17.56
N ILE A 66 16.02 31.00 -17.85
CA ILE A 66 15.18 32.05 -18.41
C ILE A 66 15.04 33.23 -17.45
N GLN A 67 14.74 32.98 -16.18
CA GLN A 67 14.52 34.04 -15.18
C GLN A 67 15.77 34.89 -14.92
N GLN A 68 16.96 34.26 -14.94
CA GLN A 68 18.22 34.93 -14.66
C GLN A 68 18.84 35.60 -15.89
N SER A 69 18.43 35.22 -17.10
CA SER A 69 18.96 35.80 -18.32
C SER A 69 18.22 37.08 -18.66
N ASP A 70 18.70 38.20 -18.12
CA ASP A 70 17.98 39.48 -18.13
C ASP A 70 17.56 39.98 -19.54
N LYS A 71 18.23 39.54 -20.62
CA LYS A 71 17.85 39.90 -22.01
C LYS A 71 18.13 38.85 -23.08
N VAL A 72 19.10 37.94 -22.88
CA VAL A 72 19.64 37.07 -23.96
C VAL A 72 18.71 35.91 -24.32
N LEU A 73 18.00 35.33 -23.33
CA LEU A 73 17.10 34.18 -23.57
C LEU A 73 15.63 34.58 -23.74
N ARG A 74 15.31 35.89 -23.76
CA ARG A 74 13.94 36.36 -24.04
C ARG A 74 13.50 36.10 -25.49
N ASN A 75 14.47 35.95 -26.39
CA ASN A 75 14.24 35.58 -27.79
C ASN A 75 14.48 34.09 -28.05
N GLU A 76 14.59 33.27 -26.99
CA GLU A 76 14.70 31.82 -27.16
C GLU A 76 13.44 31.29 -27.87
N ARG A 77 13.65 30.49 -28.91
CA ARG A 77 12.57 30.04 -29.81
C ARG A 77 11.48 29.27 -29.07
N HIS A 78 11.84 28.66 -27.95
CA HIS A 78 10.98 27.81 -27.13
C HIS A 78 10.70 28.38 -25.73
N LEU A 79 10.89 29.69 -25.53
CA LEU A 79 10.68 30.36 -24.23
C LEU A 79 9.32 30.01 -23.60
N GLU A 80 8.25 30.18 -24.38
CA GLU A 80 6.88 29.90 -23.93
C GLU A 80 6.70 28.41 -23.58
N LEU A 81 7.26 27.51 -24.39
CA LEU A 81 7.21 26.07 -24.13
C LEU A 81 7.92 25.71 -22.82
N TYR A 82 9.10 26.25 -22.55
CA TYR A 82 9.81 25.97 -21.29
C TYR A 82 9.07 26.50 -20.06
N GLN A 83 8.41 27.66 -20.18
CA GLN A 83 7.55 28.17 -19.11
C GLN A 83 6.34 27.25 -18.87
N LEU A 84 5.70 26.76 -19.93
CA LEU A 84 4.58 25.82 -19.84
C LEU A 84 5.01 24.46 -19.26
N LEU A 85 6.18 23.93 -19.64
CA LEU A 85 6.70 22.68 -19.12
C LEU A 85 7.01 22.77 -17.61
N TYR A 86 7.55 23.90 -17.15
CA TYR A 86 7.74 24.13 -15.72
C TYR A 86 6.40 24.24 -14.97
N ALA A 87 5.44 25.00 -15.52
CA ALA A 87 4.11 25.13 -14.91
C ALA A 87 3.37 23.77 -14.84
N HIS A 88 3.48 22.95 -15.89
CA HIS A 88 2.94 21.58 -15.90
C HIS A 88 3.60 20.71 -14.82
N SER A 89 4.93 20.74 -14.72
CA SER A 89 5.69 20.05 -13.68
C SER A 89 5.22 20.42 -12.27
N GLU A 90 5.05 21.72 -11.98
CA GLU A 90 4.56 22.17 -10.68
C GLU A 90 3.10 21.74 -10.42
N ALA A 91 2.26 21.75 -11.45
CA ALA A 91 0.88 21.27 -11.35
C ALA A 91 0.81 19.75 -11.08
N GLU A 92 1.62 18.93 -11.74
CA GLU A 92 1.72 17.48 -11.50
C GLU A 92 2.17 17.20 -10.05
N LYS A 93 3.22 17.87 -9.57
CA LYS A 93 3.69 17.71 -8.18
C LYS A 93 2.62 18.10 -7.17
N LYS A 94 1.93 19.22 -7.42
CA LYS A 94 0.82 19.68 -6.57
C LYS A 94 -0.33 18.67 -6.59
N ALA A 95 -0.70 18.15 -7.76
CA ALA A 95 -1.74 17.14 -7.89
C ALA A 95 -1.37 15.85 -7.15
N ALA A 96 -0.13 15.37 -7.30
CA ALA A 96 0.38 14.20 -6.57
C ALA A 96 0.33 14.42 -5.05
N SER A 97 0.78 15.58 -4.56
CA SER A 97 0.70 15.94 -3.14
C SER A 97 -0.74 16.00 -2.62
N LEU A 98 -1.68 16.53 -3.42
CA LEU A 98 -3.10 16.54 -3.07
C LEU A 98 -3.68 15.12 -3.03
N TRP A 99 -3.32 14.26 -3.97
CA TRP A 99 -3.72 12.86 -3.97
C TRP A 99 -3.21 12.11 -2.74
N THR A 100 -1.96 12.33 -2.32
CA THR A 100 -1.46 11.79 -1.04
C THR A 100 -2.32 12.24 0.13
N LYS A 101 -2.65 13.53 0.23
CA LYS A 101 -3.51 14.05 1.31
C LYS A 101 -4.92 13.46 1.27
N ILE A 102 -5.48 13.23 0.09
CA ILE A 102 -6.77 12.56 -0.08
C ILE A 102 -6.65 11.13 0.45
N ASN A 103 -5.64 10.37 0.02
CA ASN A 103 -5.44 8.99 0.48
C ASN A 103 -5.23 8.91 1.99
N ASP A 104 -4.40 9.79 2.57
CA ASP A 104 -4.19 9.89 4.03
C ASP A 104 -5.52 10.16 4.76
N TYR A 105 -6.35 11.05 4.21
CA TYR A 105 -7.67 11.33 4.75
C TYR A 105 -8.56 10.09 4.69
N LEU A 106 -8.60 9.39 3.56
CA LEU A 106 -9.42 8.18 3.38
C LEU A 106 -8.97 7.07 4.34
N GLU A 107 -7.66 6.81 4.44
CA GLU A 107 -7.11 5.79 5.33
C GLU A 107 -7.34 6.11 6.80
N LYS A 108 -7.28 7.39 7.19
CA LYS A 108 -7.48 7.81 8.58
C LYS A 108 -8.95 7.86 9.00
N ASN A 109 -9.87 8.18 8.09
CA ASN A 109 -11.27 8.47 8.44
C ASN A 109 -12.27 7.43 7.93
N ILE A 110 -11.97 6.76 6.81
CA ILE A 110 -12.93 5.90 6.10
C ILE A 110 -12.62 4.43 6.36
N THR A 111 -11.36 4.00 6.15
CA THR A 111 -10.94 2.61 6.45
C THR A 111 -11.28 2.18 7.90
N PRO A 112 -11.09 3.01 8.94
CA PRO A 112 -11.37 2.62 10.32
C PRO A 112 -12.86 2.46 10.60
N ALA A 113 -13.74 3.14 9.86
CA ALA A 113 -15.19 3.06 10.00
C ALA A 113 -15.77 1.71 9.52
N CYS A 114 -15.01 0.95 8.73
CA CYS A 114 -15.37 -0.42 8.38
C CYS A 114 -15.43 -1.29 9.66
N PRO A 115 -16.55 -1.98 9.92
CA PRO A 115 -16.74 -2.79 11.13
C PRO A 115 -15.90 -4.09 11.13
N LEU A 116 -15.33 -4.45 9.98
CA LEU A 116 -14.48 -5.62 9.80
C LEU A 116 -13.04 -5.17 9.53
N LYS A 117 -12.07 -5.96 9.99
CA LYS A 117 -10.62 -5.73 9.86
C LYS A 117 -9.95 -6.95 9.21
N GLY A 118 -8.70 -6.79 8.78
CA GLY A 118 -7.88 -7.90 8.28
C GLY A 118 -7.87 -9.07 9.28
N GLY A 119 -8.15 -10.28 8.80
CA GLY A 119 -8.26 -11.50 9.59
C GLY A 119 -9.65 -11.76 10.19
N ASP A 120 -10.57 -10.80 10.13
CA ASP A 120 -11.96 -11.05 10.52
C ASP A 120 -12.65 -11.99 9.53
N VAL A 121 -13.72 -12.62 9.98
CA VAL A 121 -14.54 -13.52 9.18
C VAL A 121 -15.98 -13.10 9.23
N PHE A 122 -16.71 -13.36 8.14
CA PHE A 122 -18.11 -13.02 8.05
C PHE A 122 -18.86 -13.96 7.11
N GLU A 123 -20.18 -13.89 7.19
CA GLU A 123 -21.10 -14.50 6.22
C GLU A 123 -21.98 -13.43 5.59
N ILE A 124 -22.55 -13.75 4.43
CA ILE A 124 -23.50 -12.91 3.73
C ILE A 124 -24.92 -13.35 4.11
N LYS A 125 -25.75 -12.43 4.59
CA LYS A 125 -27.18 -12.65 4.78
C LYS A 125 -27.82 -13.06 3.45
N GLY A 126 -28.45 -14.22 3.42
CA GLY A 126 -29.04 -14.81 2.22
C GLY A 126 -28.17 -15.86 1.52
N MET A 127 -26.91 -16.04 1.92
CA MET A 127 -26.04 -17.13 1.45
C MET A 127 -25.45 -17.92 2.65
N PRO A 128 -26.30 -18.58 3.45
CA PRO A 128 -25.83 -19.32 4.62
C PRO A 128 -24.86 -20.45 4.23
N GLY A 129 -23.77 -20.59 4.98
CA GLY A 129 -22.74 -21.61 4.75
C GLY A 129 -21.59 -21.18 3.83
N GLN A 130 -21.60 -19.95 3.31
CA GLN A 130 -20.42 -19.33 2.68
C GLN A 130 -19.74 -18.39 3.68
N VAL A 131 -18.58 -18.79 4.18
CA VAL A 131 -17.76 -17.97 5.08
C VAL A 131 -16.69 -17.28 4.28
N TRP A 132 -16.39 -16.03 4.64
CA TRP A 132 -15.40 -15.19 4.00
C TRP A 132 -14.39 -14.72 5.04
N SER A 133 -13.10 -14.75 4.71
CA SER A 133 -12.02 -14.16 5.51
C SER A 133 -11.60 -12.83 4.88
N VAL A 134 -11.47 -11.79 5.69
CA VAL A 134 -11.04 -10.46 5.28
C VAL A 134 -9.53 -10.45 5.10
N LYS A 135 -9.07 -10.16 3.89
CA LYS A 135 -7.64 -9.99 3.58
C LYS A 135 -7.18 -8.57 3.81
N GLY A 136 -8.03 -7.61 3.51
CA GLY A 136 -7.73 -6.20 3.70
C GLY A 136 -9.00 -5.37 3.65
N VAL A 137 -8.88 -4.15 4.16
CA VAL A 137 -9.88 -3.12 3.95
C VAL A 137 -9.15 -1.93 3.38
N ARG A 138 -9.63 -1.45 2.25
CA ARG A 138 -9.12 -0.24 1.59
C ARG A 138 -10.24 0.77 1.45
N SER A 139 -9.88 2.04 1.42
CA SER A 139 -10.82 3.12 1.18
C SER A 139 -10.64 3.66 -0.24
N VAL A 140 -11.75 4.09 -0.83
CA VAL A 140 -11.82 4.59 -2.20
C VAL A 140 -12.66 5.86 -2.20
N TYR A 141 -12.28 6.81 -3.04
CA TYR A 141 -13.09 7.99 -3.33
C TYR A 141 -13.75 7.85 -4.70
N GLY A 142 -15.08 7.78 -4.73
CA GLY A 142 -15.84 7.82 -5.97
C GLY A 142 -16.35 9.23 -6.25
N TRP A 143 -16.10 9.74 -7.45
CA TRP A 143 -16.46 11.11 -7.86
C TRP A 143 -17.94 11.48 -7.60
N ASN A 144 -18.86 10.53 -7.79
CA ASN A 144 -20.30 10.75 -7.60
C ASN A 144 -20.86 10.12 -6.32
N THR A 145 -20.10 9.23 -5.67
CA THR A 145 -20.57 8.45 -4.52
C THR A 145 -19.93 8.89 -3.22
N GLY A 146 -18.93 9.78 -3.27
CA GLY A 146 -18.13 10.17 -2.13
C GLY A 146 -17.16 9.06 -1.68
N PRO A 147 -16.57 9.21 -0.47
CA PRO A 147 -15.67 8.22 0.09
C PRO A 147 -16.41 7.00 0.65
N PHE A 148 -15.86 5.81 0.45
CA PHE A 148 -16.38 4.56 1.01
C PHE A 148 -15.25 3.53 1.20
N TRP A 149 -15.50 2.52 2.02
CA TRP A 149 -14.58 1.38 2.18
C TRP A 149 -14.99 0.18 1.32
N ILE A 150 -13.99 -0.62 0.96
CA ILE A 150 -14.11 -1.92 0.28
C ILE A 150 -13.36 -2.96 1.11
N ILE A 151 -14.00 -4.10 1.33
CA ILE A 151 -13.41 -5.27 1.96
C ILE A 151 -12.93 -6.21 0.86
N ASP A 152 -11.64 -6.46 0.83
CA ASP A 152 -11.04 -7.52 0.02
C ASP A 152 -11.11 -8.81 0.82
N SER A 153 -11.74 -9.84 0.28
CA SER A 153 -12.00 -11.08 1.02
C SER A 153 -11.82 -12.31 0.17
N VAL A 154 -11.62 -13.45 0.84
CA VAL A 154 -11.49 -14.77 0.22
C VAL A 154 -12.50 -15.72 0.84
N ASN A 155 -13.08 -16.59 0.00
CA ASN A 155 -13.99 -17.61 0.51
C ASN A 155 -13.23 -18.67 1.32
N VAL A 156 -13.80 -19.07 2.46
CA VAL A 156 -13.32 -20.17 3.30
C VAL A 156 -14.21 -21.38 3.05
N GLN A 157 -13.60 -22.46 2.54
CA GLN A 157 -14.27 -23.72 2.31
C GLN A 157 -14.59 -24.45 3.63
N LYS A 158 -15.53 -25.41 3.60
CA LYS A 158 -15.91 -26.21 4.78
C LYS A 158 -14.76 -26.95 5.46
N ASN A 159 -13.72 -27.31 4.69
CA ASN A 159 -12.51 -27.97 5.19
C ASN A 159 -11.49 -26.99 5.80
N GLY A 160 -11.80 -25.69 5.84
CA GLY A 160 -10.96 -24.60 6.31
C GLY A 160 -10.02 -24.02 5.25
N ARG A 161 -9.89 -24.64 4.07
CA ARG A 161 -9.02 -24.11 3.00
C ARG A 161 -9.59 -22.81 2.44
N LEU A 162 -8.72 -21.86 2.12
CA LEU A 162 -9.09 -20.73 1.30
C LEU A 162 -9.41 -21.22 -0.12
N GLY A 163 -10.50 -20.75 -0.69
CA GLY A 163 -10.82 -20.94 -2.10
C GLY A 163 -10.25 -19.81 -2.97
N ASP A 164 -10.25 -19.98 -4.30
CA ASP A 164 -9.54 -19.09 -5.22
C ASP A 164 -10.27 -17.75 -5.51
N LYS A 165 -11.47 -17.54 -4.97
CA LYS A 165 -12.28 -16.37 -5.29
C LYS A 165 -12.00 -15.23 -4.32
N HIS A 166 -11.17 -14.29 -4.77
CA HIS A 166 -11.17 -12.94 -4.24
C HIS A 166 -12.50 -12.26 -4.61
N HIS A 167 -13.18 -11.69 -3.62
CA HIS A 167 -14.38 -10.90 -3.82
C HIS A 167 -14.32 -9.62 -3.02
N GLU A 168 -14.78 -8.54 -3.64
CA GLU A 168 -14.86 -7.21 -3.05
C GLU A 168 -16.26 -6.98 -2.50
N PHE A 169 -16.35 -6.64 -1.21
CA PHE A 169 -17.61 -6.21 -0.59
C PHE A 169 -17.57 -4.73 -0.29
N TRP A 170 -18.54 -4.00 -0.81
CA TRP A 170 -18.57 -2.54 -0.76
C TRP A 170 -19.32 -2.07 0.49
N GLU A 171 -19.09 -0.84 0.93
CA GLU A 171 -19.76 -0.30 2.12
C GLU A 171 -21.29 -0.43 2.11
N ARG A 172 -21.92 -0.25 0.95
CA ARG A 172 -23.37 -0.43 0.77
C ARG A 172 -23.87 -1.83 1.14
N ASP A 173 -23.00 -2.84 1.10
CA ASP A 173 -23.32 -4.21 1.46
C ASP A 173 -23.22 -4.48 2.97
N LYS A 174 -22.77 -3.50 3.78
CA LYS A 174 -22.60 -3.61 5.25
C LYS A 174 -23.77 -4.27 5.96
N ALA A 175 -25.00 -3.90 5.59
CA ALA A 175 -26.21 -4.45 6.23
C ALA A 175 -26.39 -5.96 5.99
N LYS A 176 -25.79 -6.49 4.92
CA LYS A 176 -25.81 -7.92 4.54
C LYS A 176 -24.66 -8.70 5.19
N LEU A 177 -23.62 -8.06 5.68
CA LEU A 177 -22.47 -8.75 6.26
C LEU A 177 -22.75 -9.08 7.73
N ARG A 178 -22.57 -10.35 8.10
CA ARG A 178 -22.69 -10.83 9.47
C ARG A 178 -21.31 -11.24 9.98
N PRO A 179 -20.68 -10.45 10.88
CA PRO A 179 -19.42 -10.82 11.50
C PRO A 179 -19.53 -12.15 12.23
N LEU A 180 -18.49 -12.97 12.11
CA LEU A 180 -18.30 -14.20 12.86
C LEU A 180 -17.05 -14.08 13.74
N LYS A 181 -16.94 -14.93 14.76
CA LYS A 181 -15.69 -15.02 15.53
C LYS A 181 -14.60 -15.65 14.65
N PRO A 182 -13.32 -15.20 14.70
CA PRO A 182 -12.23 -15.64 13.83
C PRO A 182 -11.67 -17.03 14.18
N PHE A 183 -12.55 -17.97 14.50
CA PHE A 183 -12.19 -19.34 14.87
C PHE A 183 -12.82 -20.34 13.91
N TRP A 184 -12.05 -21.35 13.54
CA TRP A 184 -12.46 -22.43 12.67
C TRP A 184 -12.18 -23.78 13.32
N ARG A 185 -13.03 -24.77 13.02
CA ARG A 185 -12.86 -26.11 13.56
C ARG A 185 -11.68 -26.81 12.89
N PRO A 186 -10.61 -27.19 13.62
CA PRO A 186 -9.50 -27.94 13.05
C PRO A 186 -9.94 -29.34 12.63
N THR A 187 -9.42 -29.78 11.49
CA THR A 187 -9.60 -31.14 10.95
C THR A 187 -8.41 -32.03 11.30
N ARG A 188 -7.27 -31.44 11.63
CA ARG A 188 -6.02 -32.14 11.95
C ARG A 188 -5.38 -31.58 13.22
N TRP A 189 -4.72 -32.44 13.99
CA TRP A 189 -4.06 -32.05 15.25
C TRP A 189 -2.86 -31.11 15.06
N ASN A 190 -2.22 -31.12 13.89
CA ASN A 190 -1.13 -30.21 13.57
C ASN A 190 -1.58 -28.75 13.36
N GLN A 191 -2.89 -28.50 13.32
CA GLN A 191 -3.46 -27.14 13.23
C GLN A 191 -3.68 -26.51 14.61
N VAL A 192 -3.46 -27.28 15.69
CA VAL A 192 -3.61 -26.82 17.07
C VAL A 192 -2.23 -26.44 17.58
N ILE A 193 -1.95 -25.14 17.73
CA ILE A 193 -0.61 -24.65 18.07
C ILE A 193 -0.57 -24.17 19.52
N PRO A 194 0.42 -24.59 20.34
CA PRO A 194 0.63 -24.03 21.66
C PRO A 194 0.82 -22.51 21.64
N GLY A 195 0.27 -21.82 22.64
CA GLY A 195 0.31 -20.37 22.79
C GLY A 195 -0.88 -19.62 22.20
N GLU A 196 -1.65 -20.24 21.30
CA GLU A 196 -2.76 -19.58 20.62
C GLU A 196 -4.07 -19.56 21.42
N ASP A 197 -4.91 -18.58 21.10
CA ASP A 197 -6.30 -18.59 21.52
C ASP A 197 -7.10 -19.67 20.78
N CYS A 198 -8.11 -20.23 21.43
CA CYS A 198 -9.05 -21.15 20.84
C CYS A 198 -10.45 -20.96 21.43
N LEU A 199 -11.47 -21.42 20.73
CA LEU A 199 -12.79 -21.66 21.31
C LEU A 199 -12.92 -23.16 21.62
N TYR A 200 -13.17 -23.50 22.88
CA TYR A 200 -13.54 -24.86 23.26
C TYR A 200 -14.96 -24.86 23.83
N SER A 201 -15.87 -25.59 23.19
CA SER A 201 -17.30 -25.59 23.52
C SER A 201 -17.89 -24.18 23.59
N SER A 202 -17.54 -23.34 22.61
CA SER A 202 -17.92 -21.91 22.52
C SER A 202 -17.34 -20.97 23.59
N GLN A 203 -16.46 -21.46 24.47
CA GLN A 203 -15.75 -20.64 25.45
C GLN A 203 -14.34 -20.31 24.96
N LEU A 204 -13.94 -19.05 25.11
CA LEU A 204 -12.58 -18.60 24.77
C LEU A 204 -11.58 -19.15 25.79
N GLY A 205 -10.46 -19.67 25.29
CA GLY A 205 -9.36 -20.18 26.09
C GLY A 205 -8.04 -20.11 25.34
N GLN A 206 -6.97 -20.52 26.00
CA GLN A 206 -5.62 -20.53 25.44
C GLN A 206 -5.05 -21.95 25.41
N ILE A 207 -4.46 -22.34 24.29
CA ILE A 207 -3.77 -23.61 24.14
C ILE A 207 -2.43 -23.50 24.88
N LEU A 208 -2.25 -24.29 25.93
CA LEU A 208 -1.02 -24.27 26.73
C LEU A 208 0.05 -25.21 26.17
N ASP A 209 -0.36 -26.38 25.71
CA ASP A 209 0.53 -27.49 25.35
C ASP A 209 -0.20 -28.46 24.41
N VAL A 210 0.52 -29.06 23.48
CA VAL A 210 -0.02 -29.98 22.47
C VAL A 210 0.96 -31.13 22.23
N ASP A 211 0.52 -32.35 22.49
CA ASP A 211 1.20 -33.58 22.08
C ASP A 211 0.54 -34.09 20.80
N HIS A 212 1.11 -33.74 19.65
CA HIS A 212 0.56 -34.10 18.34
C HIS A 212 0.56 -35.62 18.09
N SER A 213 1.55 -36.33 18.64
CA SER A 213 1.68 -37.79 18.51
C SER A 213 0.58 -38.50 19.29
N LYS A 214 0.32 -38.06 20.53
CA LYS A 214 -0.72 -38.62 21.37
C LYS A 214 -2.10 -37.99 21.17
N ARG A 215 -2.21 -36.97 20.30
CA ARG A 215 -3.46 -36.26 19.98
C ARG A 215 -4.14 -35.69 21.23
N ILE A 216 -3.36 -34.96 22.02
CA ILE A 216 -3.82 -34.34 23.27
C ILE A 216 -3.39 -32.88 23.27
N ALA A 217 -4.30 -31.99 23.67
CA ALA A 217 -3.98 -30.61 24.01
C ALA A 217 -4.39 -30.30 25.46
N LYS A 218 -3.69 -29.37 26.10
CA LYS A 218 -4.10 -28.74 27.36
C LYS A 218 -4.56 -27.33 27.04
N VAL A 219 -5.78 -26.98 27.41
CA VAL A 219 -6.37 -25.67 27.17
C VAL A 219 -6.72 -25.01 28.50
N LYS A 220 -6.33 -23.74 28.68
CA LYS A 220 -6.74 -22.92 29.81
C LYS A 220 -8.08 -22.26 29.50
N LEU A 221 -9.10 -22.59 30.30
CA LEU A 221 -10.45 -22.02 30.23
C LEU A 221 -10.80 -21.46 31.60
N ASN A 222 -11.09 -20.16 31.70
CA ASN A 222 -11.49 -19.50 32.95
C ASN A 222 -10.58 -19.87 34.16
N GLY A 223 -9.27 -19.91 33.94
CA GLY A 223 -8.28 -20.26 34.96
C GLY A 223 -8.09 -21.76 35.24
N LYS A 224 -8.91 -22.64 34.67
CA LYS A 224 -8.77 -24.10 34.78
C LYS A 224 -8.10 -24.70 33.55
N THR A 225 -7.25 -25.70 33.77
CA THR A 225 -6.63 -26.47 32.69
C THR A 225 -7.52 -27.66 32.34
N VAL A 226 -7.98 -27.72 31.09
CA VAL A 226 -8.79 -28.79 30.55
C VAL A 226 -7.97 -29.61 29.56
N ARG A 227 -8.01 -30.94 29.68
CA ARG A 227 -7.39 -31.87 28.73
C ARG A 227 -8.37 -32.13 27.58
N VAL A 228 -7.94 -31.85 26.36
CA VAL A 228 -8.70 -32.05 25.13
C VAL A 228 -8.09 -33.22 24.36
N THR A 229 -8.91 -34.23 24.07
CA THR A 229 -8.53 -35.43 23.30
C THR A 229 -9.30 -35.57 21.99
N THR A 230 -10.24 -34.65 21.72
CA THR A 230 -11.03 -34.62 20.48
C THR A 230 -11.14 -33.20 19.95
N LEU A 231 -11.06 -33.04 18.62
CA LEU A 231 -11.15 -31.73 17.97
C LEU A 231 -12.61 -31.25 17.79
N VAL A 232 -13.60 -32.10 18.09
CA VAL A 232 -15.02 -31.85 17.76
C VAL A 232 -15.55 -30.55 18.35
N LYS A 233 -15.14 -30.26 19.59
CA LYS A 233 -15.57 -29.08 20.35
C LYS A 233 -14.56 -27.93 20.27
N MET A 234 -13.49 -28.09 19.51
CA MET A 234 -12.41 -27.11 19.42
C MET A 234 -12.55 -26.27 18.16
N SER A 235 -12.19 -25.01 18.24
CA SER A 235 -11.97 -24.14 17.10
C SER A 235 -10.72 -23.30 17.37
N VAL A 236 -9.85 -23.19 16.38
CA VAL A 236 -8.56 -22.50 16.45
C VAL A 236 -8.59 -21.30 15.50
N PRO A 237 -7.66 -20.35 15.59
CA PRO A 237 -7.70 -19.14 14.78
C PRO A 237 -7.68 -19.47 13.28
N ILE A 238 -8.54 -18.82 12.50
CA ILE A 238 -8.72 -19.17 11.08
C ILE A 238 -7.47 -18.89 10.24
N HIS A 239 -6.61 -17.96 10.65
CA HIS A 239 -5.35 -17.64 9.96
C HIS A 239 -4.42 -18.86 9.85
N ARG A 240 -4.59 -19.90 10.67
CA ARG A 240 -3.87 -21.19 10.55
C ARG A 240 -4.19 -21.98 9.29
N PHE A 241 -5.30 -21.67 8.64
CA PHE A 241 -5.72 -22.32 7.41
C PHE A 241 -5.49 -21.42 6.19
N GLU A 242 -5.02 -20.20 6.42
CA GLU A 242 -4.59 -19.26 5.39
C GLU A 242 -3.17 -19.63 4.94
N VAL A 243 -3.07 -20.73 4.19
CA VAL A 243 -1.82 -21.11 3.52
C VAL A 243 -1.76 -20.33 2.21
N THR A 244 -0.77 -19.45 2.07
CA THR A 244 -0.34 -18.85 0.79
C THR A 244 0.09 -19.91 -0.20
#